data_AF-A0A0R1PBG5-F1
#
_entry.id   AF-A0A0R1PBG5-F1
#
_cell.length_a   1.000
_cell.length_b   1.000
_cell.length_c   1.000
_cell.angle_alpha   90.00
_cell.angle_beta   90.00
_cell.angle_gamma   90.00
#
_symmetry.space_group_name_H-M   'P 1'
#
loop_
_entity.id
_entity.type
_entity.pdbx_description
1 polymer ?
#
loop_
_entity_poly.entity_id
_entity_poly.type
_entity_poly.pdbx_seq_one_letter_code
_entity_poly.pdbx_strand_id
1 'polypeptide(L)'
;MQLTTQEKKSKKVADNHVITQEPKAGTKLTHGDTLTVTVADSGSNTKVTNIQINIPFDGNGGKQENRVQVYIKDAQHNLTMEYQDITINQEATINVPFTLRRGEMGAYRVVRNGRTIMSATNITA
;
A
#
# COMPACT_ATOMS: atom_id res chain seq x y z
N MET A 1 -7.02 -17.33 -1.76
CA MET A 1 -6.08 -17.18 -0.62
C MET A 1 -6.63 -16.10 0.29
N GLN A 2 -6.50 -16.27 1.60
CA GLN A 2 -6.80 -15.25 2.61
C GLN A 2 -5.51 -14.87 3.34
N LEU A 3 -5.37 -13.64 3.79
CA LEU A 3 -4.23 -13.16 4.57
C LEU A 3 -4.69 -12.90 6.01
N THR A 4 -3.98 -13.48 6.98
CA THR A 4 -4.16 -13.20 8.41
C THR A 4 -2.88 -12.60 8.96
N THR A 5 -2.97 -11.44 9.61
CA THR A 5 -1.81 -10.76 10.20
C THR A 5 -1.88 -10.84 11.72
N GLN A 6 -0.75 -11.15 12.36
CA GLN A 6 -0.58 -11.15 13.82
C GLN A 6 0.61 -10.27 14.20
N GLU A 7 0.58 -9.69 15.39
CA GLU A 7 1.66 -8.84 15.89
C GLU A 7 2.42 -9.50 17.03
N LYS A 8 3.75 -9.35 17.03
CA LYS A 8 4.60 -9.83 18.11
C LYS A 8 5.68 -8.81 18.43
N LYS A 9 5.83 -8.53 19.73
CA LYS A 9 6.90 -7.63 20.20
C LYS A 9 8.27 -8.15 19.78
N SER A 10 9.07 -7.30 19.13
CA SER A 10 10.43 -7.65 18.71
C SER A 10 11.38 -6.47 18.91
N LYS A 11 12.56 -6.77 19.46
CA LYS A 11 13.69 -5.83 19.55
C LYS A 11 14.76 -6.10 18.49
N LYS A 12 14.62 -7.21 17.74
CA LYS A 12 15.62 -7.67 16.75
C LYS A 12 15.17 -7.42 15.31
N VAL A 13 13.86 -7.49 15.07
CA VAL A 13 13.25 -7.26 13.77
C VAL A 13 12.65 -5.86 13.82
N ALA A 14 12.93 -5.04 12.82
CA ALA A 14 12.42 -3.68 12.74
C ALA A 14 10.89 -3.66 12.71
N ASP A 15 10.30 -2.56 13.20
CA ASP A 15 8.86 -2.36 13.20
C ASP A 15 8.25 -2.62 11.82
N ASN A 16 7.08 -3.25 11.78
CA ASN A 16 6.35 -3.59 10.55
C ASN A 16 7.09 -4.54 9.57
N HIS A 17 8.13 -5.25 10.02
CA HIS A 17 8.77 -6.31 9.23
C HIS A 17 8.28 -7.70 9.65
N VAL A 18 8.19 -8.62 8.69
CA VAL A 18 7.78 -10.01 8.93
C VAL A 18 8.81 -10.72 9.80
N ILE A 19 8.37 -11.21 10.96
CA ILE A 19 9.15 -12.10 11.81
C ILE A 19 9.02 -13.54 11.30
N THR A 20 7.79 -13.98 11.02
CA THR A 20 7.48 -15.32 10.55
C THR A 20 6.28 -15.31 9.64
N GLN A 21 6.22 -16.26 8.71
CA GLN A 21 5.04 -16.54 7.90
C GLN A 21 4.75 -18.04 7.91
N GLU A 22 3.48 -18.39 7.82
CA GLU A 22 2.99 -19.75 7.69
C GLU A 22 1.85 -19.78 6.66
N PRO A 23 1.94 -20.56 5.56
CA PRO A 23 3.04 -21.46 5.23
C PRO A 23 4.38 -20.76 4.91
N LYS A 24 5.47 -21.52 5.04
CA LYS A 24 6.84 -21.01 4.82
C LYS A 24 7.03 -20.47 3.40
N ALA A 25 8.01 -19.59 3.24
CA ALA A 25 8.36 -19.02 1.95
C ALA A 25 8.67 -20.13 0.93
N GLY A 26 8.11 -20.00 -0.28
CA GLY A 26 8.24 -21.00 -1.34
C GLY A 26 7.16 -22.09 -1.33
N THR A 27 6.28 -22.15 -0.32
CA THR A 27 5.12 -23.06 -0.36
C THR A 27 4.11 -22.60 -1.41
N LYS A 28 3.67 -23.53 -2.26
CA LYS A 28 2.60 -23.29 -3.23
C LYS A 28 1.26 -23.23 -2.51
N LEU A 29 0.55 -22.11 -2.63
CA LEU A 29 -0.78 -21.91 -2.08
C LEU A 29 -1.86 -22.15 -3.15
N THR A 30 -3.03 -22.60 -2.70
CA THR A 30 -4.21 -22.83 -3.53
C THR A 30 -5.33 -21.84 -3.19
N HIS A 31 -6.38 -21.84 -4.00
CA HIS A 31 -7.52 -20.94 -3.81
C HIS A 31 -8.33 -21.35 -2.57
N GLY A 32 -8.10 -20.65 -1.47
CA GLY A 32 -8.83 -20.83 -0.20
C GLY A 32 -7.89 -20.89 0.99
N ASP A 33 -6.61 -21.19 0.75
CA ASP A 33 -5.59 -21.27 1.80
C ASP A 33 -5.37 -19.94 2.49
N THR A 34 -5.05 -20.00 3.78
CA THR A 34 -4.74 -18.84 4.61
C THR A 34 -3.24 -18.71 4.81
N LEU A 35 -2.67 -17.57 4.41
CA LEU A 35 -1.32 -17.16 4.77
C LEU A 35 -1.39 -16.37 6.08
N THR A 36 -0.72 -16.86 7.12
CA THR A 36 -0.55 -16.15 8.39
C THR A 36 0.81 -15.48 8.42
N VAL A 37 0.85 -14.19 8.70
CA VAL A 37 2.10 -13.41 8.82
C VAL A 37 2.17 -12.82 10.23
N THR A 38 3.26 -13.10 10.94
CA THR A 38 3.59 -12.44 12.21
C THR A 38 4.53 -11.28 11.94
N VAL A 39 4.09 -10.09 12.26
CA VAL A 39 4.82 -8.83 12.04
C VAL A 39 5.39 -8.33 13.36
N ALA A 40 6.57 -7.73 13.29
CA ALA A 40 7.24 -7.13 14.42
C ALA A 40 6.56 -5.83 14.86
N ASP A 41 6.27 -5.78 16.16
CA ASP A 41 5.84 -4.58 16.87
C ASP A 41 6.98 -4.13 17.80
N SER A 42 7.54 -2.97 17.53
CA SER A 42 8.59 -2.35 18.35
C SER A 42 8.02 -1.59 19.55
N GLY A 43 6.69 -1.47 19.67
CA GLY A 43 5.99 -0.59 20.60
C GLY A 43 5.81 0.84 20.06
N SER A 44 6.00 1.04 18.74
CA SER A 44 5.70 2.32 18.09
C SER A 44 4.21 2.60 18.12
N ASN A 45 3.82 3.88 18.27
CA ASN A 45 2.42 4.30 18.12
C ASN A 45 1.97 4.35 16.65
N THR A 46 2.86 4.02 15.71
CA THR A 46 2.59 3.99 14.27
C THR A 46 2.65 2.57 13.73
N LYS A 47 1.75 2.23 12.82
CA LYS A 47 1.76 0.98 12.05
C LYS A 47 1.92 1.31 10.57
N VAL A 48 2.59 0.43 9.83
CA VAL A 48 2.70 0.54 8.38
C VAL A 48 1.73 -0.44 7.73
N THR A 49 0.88 0.07 6.84
CA THR A 49 -0.01 -0.75 6.00
C THR A 49 0.27 -0.50 4.53
N ASN A 50 0.32 -1.55 3.74
CA ASN A 50 0.65 -1.49 2.32
C ASN A 50 -0.62 -1.55 1.48
N ILE A 51 -0.88 -0.49 0.73
CA ILE A 51 -2.04 -0.40 -0.16
C ILE A 51 -1.57 -0.59 -1.60
N GLN A 52 -2.08 -1.64 -2.22
CA GLN A 52 -1.92 -1.89 -3.65
C GLN A 52 -2.92 -1.03 -4.42
N ILE A 53 -2.43 -0.15 -5.28
CA ILE A 53 -3.25 0.72 -6.13
C ILE A 53 -3.04 0.27 -7.58
N ASN A 54 -4.10 -0.28 -8.18
CA ASN A 54 -4.10 -0.61 -9.60
C ASN A 54 -4.53 0.61 -10.43
N ILE A 55 -3.64 1.09 -11.28
CA ILE A 55 -3.82 2.31 -12.06
C ILE A 55 -4.06 1.93 -13.53
N PRO A 56 -5.27 2.13 -14.05
CA PRO A 56 -5.55 1.82 -15.44
C PRO A 56 -4.82 2.80 -16.38
N PHE A 57 -4.35 2.28 -17.51
CA PHE A 57 -3.92 3.09 -18.64
C PHE A 57 -5.12 3.64 -19.41
N ASP A 58 -4.94 4.79 -20.05
CA ASP A 58 -5.95 5.42 -20.90
C ASP A 58 -5.33 5.85 -22.21
N GLY A 59 -5.53 4.98 -23.21
CA GLY A 59 -5.11 5.17 -24.59
C GLY A 59 -6.11 5.94 -25.45
N ASN A 60 -7.17 6.54 -24.88
CA ASN A 60 -8.12 7.32 -25.68
C ASN A 60 -7.44 8.47 -26.41
N GLY A 61 -7.84 8.68 -27.66
CA GLY A 61 -7.27 9.72 -28.51
C GLY A 61 -5.84 9.42 -28.98
N GLY A 62 -5.44 8.14 -29.01
CA GLY A 62 -4.12 7.74 -29.49
C GLY A 62 -2.96 8.07 -28.54
N LYS A 63 -3.25 8.33 -27.26
CA LYS A 63 -2.22 8.58 -26.25
C LYS A 63 -1.38 7.31 -26.05
N GLN A 64 -0.06 7.48 -26.07
CA GLN A 64 0.89 6.40 -25.82
C GLN A 64 1.35 6.34 -24.36
N GLU A 65 1.11 7.42 -23.60
CA GLU A 65 1.54 7.55 -22.21
C GLU A 65 0.49 8.31 -21.37
N ASN A 66 0.42 7.98 -20.08
CA ASN A 66 -0.26 8.78 -19.08
C ASN A 66 0.74 9.22 -18.00
N ARG A 67 0.70 10.50 -17.64
CA ARG A 67 1.33 10.98 -16.41
C ARG A 67 0.40 10.73 -15.24
N VAL A 68 0.91 10.09 -14.19
CA VAL A 68 0.17 9.74 -12.98
C VAL A 68 0.86 10.34 -11.76
N GLN A 69 0.12 11.16 -11.02
CA GLN A 69 0.54 11.74 -9.75
C GLN A 69 -0.28 11.13 -8.62
N VAL A 70 0.41 10.62 -7.61
CA VAL A 70 -0.18 9.99 -6.43
C VAL A 70 0.07 10.88 -5.23
N TYR A 71 -0.98 11.17 -4.48
CA TYR A 71 -0.94 11.96 -3.25
C TYR A 71 -1.43 11.07 -2.11
N ILE A 72 -0.78 11.16 -0.95
CA ILE A 72 -1.17 10.40 0.23
C ILE A 72 -1.28 11.30 1.46
N LYS A 73 -2.13 10.90 2.39
CA LYS A 73 -2.17 11.41 3.76
C LYS A 73 -1.88 10.24 4.68
N ASP A 74 -0.85 10.41 5.48
CA ASP A 74 -0.45 9.48 6.54
C ASP A 74 0.21 10.31 7.65
N ALA A 75 0.94 9.66 8.56
CA ALA A 75 1.55 10.35 9.69
C ALA A 75 2.70 11.32 9.31
N GLN A 76 3.20 11.28 8.07
CA GLN A 76 4.35 12.04 7.55
C GLN A 76 4.01 12.87 6.30
N HIS A 77 2.94 12.52 5.59
CA HIS A 77 2.56 13.10 4.31
C HIS A 77 1.15 13.70 4.36
N ASN A 78 0.85 14.59 3.43
CA ASN A 78 -0.47 15.18 3.26
C ASN A 78 -0.86 15.24 1.78
N LEU A 79 -2.17 15.41 1.50
CA LEU A 79 -2.71 15.38 0.12
C LEU A 79 -2.31 16.60 -0.75
N THR A 80 -1.42 17.47 -0.26
CA THR A 80 -0.96 18.66 -1.02
C THR A 80 0.35 18.42 -1.76
N MET A 81 1.19 17.48 -1.30
CA MET A 81 2.47 17.17 -1.92
C MET A 81 2.41 15.84 -2.67
N GLU A 82 2.97 15.78 -3.88
CA GLU A 82 3.11 14.52 -4.61
C GLU A 82 3.93 13.53 -3.78
N TYR A 83 3.36 12.35 -3.56
CA TYR A 83 4.09 11.20 -3.05
C TYR A 83 4.91 10.54 -4.14
N GLN A 84 4.32 10.42 -5.33
CA GLN A 84 4.94 9.79 -6.49
C GLN A 84 4.39 10.38 -7.79
N ASP A 85 5.27 10.59 -8.77
CA ASP A 85 4.94 10.99 -10.13
C ASP A 85 5.60 10.02 -11.11
N ILE A 86 4.79 9.33 -11.92
CA ILE A 86 5.24 8.30 -12.86
C ILE A 86 4.56 8.47 -14.21
N THR A 87 5.26 8.03 -15.25
CA THR A 87 4.67 7.83 -16.58
C THR A 87 4.36 6.35 -16.77
N ILE A 88 3.15 6.04 -17.25
CA ILE A 88 2.73 4.68 -17.58
C ILE A 88 2.32 4.60 -19.05
N ASN A 89 2.65 3.50 -19.72
CA ASN A 89 2.24 3.18 -21.09
C ASN A 89 1.31 1.96 -21.18
N GLN A 90 1.01 1.36 -20.04
CA GLN A 90 0.07 0.26 -19.83
C GLN A 90 -0.42 0.30 -18.37
N GLU A 91 -1.38 -0.56 -18.02
CA GLU A 91 -1.84 -0.68 -16.63
C GLU A 91 -0.64 -0.90 -15.70
N ALA A 92 -0.63 -0.18 -14.58
CA ALA A 92 0.45 -0.25 -13.61
C ALA A 92 -0.12 -0.43 -12.21
N THR A 93 0.50 -1.31 -11.44
CA THR A 93 0.18 -1.46 -10.03
C THR A 93 1.32 -0.93 -9.18
N ILE A 94 1.00 -0.03 -8.26
CA ILE A 94 1.95 0.48 -7.27
C ILE A 94 1.58 -0.03 -5.88
N ASN A 95 2.60 -0.24 -5.05
CA ASN A 95 2.43 -0.59 -3.64
C ASN A 95 2.86 0.60 -2.79
N VAL A 96 1.92 1.19 -2.06
CA VAL A 96 2.12 2.42 -1.31
C VAL A 96 2.10 2.10 0.20
N PRO A 97 3.24 2.24 0.91
CA PRO A 97 3.28 2.11 2.36
C PRO A 97 2.70 3.35 3.04
N PHE A 98 1.64 3.16 3.82
CA PHE A 98 1.05 4.18 4.69
C PHE A 98 1.55 4.00 6.10
N THR A 99 2.14 5.03 6.70
CA THR A 99 2.44 5.00 8.14
C THR A 99 1.32 5.68 8.91
N LEU A 100 0.56 4.95 9.73
CA LEU A 100 -0.61 5.48 10.43
C LEU A 100 -0.44 5.38 11.94
N ARG A 101 -0.76 6.46 12.66
CA ARG A 101 -0.87 6.40 14.11
C ARG A 101 -2.12 5.62 14.52
N ARG A 102 -2.11 5.03 15.71
CA ARG A 102 -3.30 4.37 16.27
C ARG A 102 -4.52 5.31 16.26
N GLY A 103 -5.58 4.91 15.54
CA GLY A 103 -6.82 5.69 15.40
C GLY A 103 -6.78 6.77 14.32
N GLU A 104 -5.64 6.98 13.66
CA GLU A 104 -5.53 7.85 12.49
C GLU A 104 -5.94 7.09 11.22
N MET A 105 -6.69 7.75 10.35
CA MET A 105 -7.02 7.24 9.02
C MET A 105 -6.16 7.93 7.97
N GLY A 106 -5.61 7.12 7.07
CA GLY A 106 -4.92 7.58 5.87
C GLY A 106 -5.87 7.86 4.73
N ALA A 107 -5.38 8.60 3.73
CA ALA A 107 -6.10 8.88 2.51
C ALA A 107 -5.17 8.87 1.30
N TYR A 108 -5.70 8.60 0.11
CA TYR A 108 -4.95 8.78 -1.12
C TYR A 108 -5.80 9.41 -2.22
N ARG A 109 -5.12 10.03 -3.18
CA ARG A 109 -5.70 10.53 -4.43
C ARG A 109 -4.76 10.24 -5.58
N VAL A 110 -5.27 9.63 -6.64
CA VAL A 110 -4.54 9.37 -7.87
C VAL A 110 -5.07 10.31 -8.96
N VAL A 111 -4.17 11.09 -9.54
CA VAL A 111 -4.44 12.03 -10.63
C VAL A 111 -3.75 11.53 -11.88
N ARG A 112 -4.50 11.24 -12.94
CA ARG A 112 -3.97 10.84 -14.25
C ARG A 112 -4.25 11.94 -15.27
N ASN A 113 -3.20 12.45 -15.91
CA ASN A 113 -3.29 13.53 -16.89
C ASN A 113 -4.11 14.74 -16.37
N GLY A 114 -3.89 15.14 -15.12
CA GLY A 114 -4.59 16.26 -14.46
C GLY A 114 -5.99 15.95 -13.94
N ARG A 115 -6.53 14.75 -14.18
CA ARG A 115 -7.86 14.33 -13.68
C ARG A 115 -7.74 13.32 -12.54
N THR A 116 -8.44 13.55 -11.44
CA THR A 116 -8.56 12.53 -10.39
C THR A 116 -9.32 11.32 -10.92
N ILE A 117 -8.72 10.13 -10.81
CA ILE A 117 -9.32 8.87 -11.26
C ILE A 117 -9.67 7.93 -10.11
N MET A 118 -9.00 8.05 -8.95
CA MET A 118 -9.22 7.20 -7.78
C MET A 118 -8.89 7.98 -6.49
N SER A 119 -9.61 7.67 -5.41
CA SER A 119 -9.30 8.19 -4.07
C SER A 119 -9.93 7.33 -2.98
N ALA A 120 -9.33 7.30 -1.81
CA ALA A 120 -9.91 6.75 -0.58
C ALA A 120 -9.53 7.61 0.63
N THR A 121 -10.32 7.58 1.70
CA THR A 121 -10.12 8.41 2.92
C THR A 121 -10.14 7.61 4.22
N ASN A 122 -10.33 6.30 4.12
CA ASN A 122 -10.53 5.36 5.21
C ASN A 122 -9.45 4.25 5.20
N ILE A 123 -8.20 4.62 4.91
CA ILE A 123 -7.09 3.68 4.99
C ILE A 123 -6.76 3.49 6.47
N THR A 124 -6.83 2.25 6.96
CA THR A 124 -6.53 1.90 8.34
C THR A 124 -5.38 0.91 8.38
N ALA A 125 -4.62 0.96 9.47
CA ALA A 125 -3.59 -0.03 9.77
C ALA A 125 -4.18 -1.38 10.18
#